data_AF-A0A7C4PW59-F1
#
_entry.id   AF-A0A7C4PW59-F1
#
_cell.length_a   1.000
_cell.length_b   1.000
_cell.length_c   1.000
_cell.angle_alpha   90.00
_cell.angle_beta   90.00
_cell.angle_gamma   90.00
#
_symmetry.space_group_name_H-M   'P 1'
#
loop_
_entity.id
_entity.type
_entity.pdbx_description
1 polymer ?
#
loop_
_entity_poly.entity_id
_entity_poly.type
_entity_poly.pdbx_seq_one_letter_code
_entity_poly.pdbx_strand_id
1 'polypeptide(L)'
;MDCVAGFCDSSKTVFAPCPQACARDEDCVRVSFDCCPCELGGPETSIAASNLSEYNAERDRRCAKVDPQCPGYDACTDRPAQCQGGVCALLGEGCRCADSWSPVCVSSLPGMPMGTPWTFPSPCQAACAGLEYFYPGRCDCQRDCTVADPVCSSNGATYTCGTAEAECNGQAVRYPGECSAACDACEALARPWRPACGADFRTYPDVCFAECQSQPVWHHGECLPGEGERCGGLVAKPCPDEALFCINLRPGCMDCPGVCLSPGSCYENSHCDLQPLEPGECKGSFECQDHSCVWACQ
;
A
#
# COMPACT_ATOMS: atom_id res chain seq x y z
N MET A 1 -16.09 -33.79 1.60
CA MET A 1 -14.62 -33.66 1.57
C MET A 1 -14.11 -34.94 0.94
N ASP A 2 -14.01 -34.93 -0.39
CA ASP A 2 -13.52 -36.07 -1.15
C ASP A 2 -12.00 -36.11 -1.02
N CYS A 3 -11.49 -37.13 -0.33
CA CYS A 3 -10.07 -37.44 -0.35
C CYS A 3 -9.62 -37.61 -1.80
N VAL A 4 -8.46 -37.03 -2.15
CA VAL A 4 -7.83 -37.23 -3.45
C VAL A 4 -7.76 -38.74 -3.72
N ALA A 5 -8.32 -39.19 -4.84
CA ALA A 5 -8.64 -40.59 -5.12
C ALA A 5 -7.44 -41.58 -5.08
N GLY A 6 -6.21 -41.08 -4.95
CA GLY A 6 -5.00 -41.87 -4.71
C GLY A 6 -4.76 -42.31 -3.26
N PHE A 7 -5.46 -41.72 -2.28
CA PHE A 7 -5.22 -41.95 -0.84
C PHE A 7 -6.26 -42.84 -0.14
N CYS A 8 -7.27 -43.33 -0.86
CA CYS A 8 -8.25 -44.28 -0.32
C CYS A 8 -7.95 -45.68 -0.82
N ASP A 9 -6.99 -46.36 -0.18
CA ASP A 9 -6.81 -47.79 -0.38
C ASP A 9 -7.89 -48.57 0.40
N SER A 10 -8.95 -48.98 -0.31
CA SER A 10 -10.03 -49.81 0.24
C SER A 10 -9.59 -51.24 0.62
N SER A 11 -8.31 -51.61 0.42
CA SER A 11 -7.78 -52.95 0.73
C SER A 11 -7.03 -53.05 2.06
N LYS A 12 -6.80 -51.93 2.76
CA LYS A 12 -6.08 -51.91 4.05
C LYS A 12 -7.06 -51.79 5.23
N THR A 13 -7.07 -52.81 6.07
CA THR A 13 -7.88 -52.95 7.30
C THR A 13 -7.43 -52.08 8.48
N VAL A 14 -6.53 -51.14 8.23
CA VAL A 14 -6.14 -50.08 9.17
C VAL A 14 -6.53 -48.79 8.48
N PHE A 15 -7.40 -47.97 9.08
CA PHE A 15 -7.67 -46.61 8.63
C PHE A 15 -6.34 -45.96 8.26
N ALA A 16 -6.05 -45.86 6.96
CA ALA A 16 -4.89 -45.10 6.50
C ALA A 16 -5.12 -43.69 7.03
N PRO A 17 -4.19 -43.12 7.81
CA PRO A 17 -4.39 -41.77 8.31
C PRO A 17 -4.66 -40.88 7.11
N CYS A 18 -5.72 -40.09 7.18
CA CYS A 18 -5.95 -38.99 6.23
C CYS A 18 -4.59 -38.32 5.93
N PRO A 19 -4.30 -37.86 4.70
CA PRO A 19 -3.02 -37.19 4.41
C PRO A 19 -2.68 -36.03 5.37
N GLN A 20 -3.70 -35.54 6.09
CA GLN A 20 -3.67 -34.48 7.08
C GLN A 20 -3.67 -34.99 8.53
N ALA A 21 -3.56 -36.28 8.82
CA ALA A 21 -3.64 -36.78 10.21
C ALA A 21 -2.39 -36.39 11.01
N CYS A 22 -2.60 -35.93 12.25
CA CYS A 22 -1.53 -35.46 13.13
C CYS A 22 -1.83 -35.78 14.59
N ALA A 23 -0.79 -35.73 15.44
CA ALA A 23 -0.93 -35.76 16.89
C ALA A 23 -0.47 -34.45 17.54
N ARG A 24 0.49 -33.76 16.93
CA ARG A 24 1.11 -32.52 17.41
C ARG A 24 1.34 -31.55 16.24
N ASP A 25 1.48 -30.27 16.56
CA ASP A 25 1.70 -29.22 15.55
C ASP A 25 2.94 -29.48 14.68
N GLU A 26 4.01 -30.04 15.27
CA GLU A 26 5.24 -30.39 14.53
C GLU A 26 5.05 -31.51 13.50
N ASP A 27 3.93 -32.24 13.57
CA ASP A 27 3.60 -33.25 12.58
C ASP A 27 3.01 -32.62 11.30
N CYS A 28 2.75 -31.31 11.29
CA CYS A 28 2.09 -30.60 10.20
C CYS A 28 3.05 -29.68 9.45
N VAL A 29 2.95 -29.69 8.11
CA VAL A 29 3.73 -28.83 7.22
C VAL A 29 2.81 -28.08 6.26
N ARG A 30 3.15 -26.81 5.99
CA ARG A 30 2.47 -25.98 4.99
C ARG A 30 2.92 -26.37 3.58
N VAL A 31 1.98 -26.41 2.64
CA VAL A 31 2.21 -26.75 1.23
C VAL A 31 1.31 -25.93 0.32
N SER A 32 1.73 -25.68 -0.93
CA SER A 32 0.86 -25.12 -1.97
C SER A 32 -0.19 -26.14 -2.39
N PHE A 33 -1.45 -25.72 -2.49
CA PHE A 33 -2.58 -26.61 -2.78
C PHE A 33 -2.70 -26.96 -4.27
N ASP A 34 -2.48 -25.98 -5.14
CA ASP A 34 -2.67 -26.12 -6.58
C ASP A 34 -1.33 -26.03 -7.34
N CYS A 35 -1.41 -25.74 -8.63
CA CYS A 35 -0.24 -25.62 -9.50
C CYS A 35 0.36 -24.21 -9.51
N CYS A 36 -0.26 -23.28 -8.80
CA CYS A 36 0.30 -21.99 -8.54
C CYS A 36 1.04 -22.05 -7.19
N PRO A 37 2.37 -21.89 -7.18
CA PRO A 37 3.08 -21.71 -5.92
C PRO A 37 2.65 -20.38 -5.27
N CYS A 38 2.85 -20.25 -3.95
CA CYS A 38 2.34 -19.07 -3.24
C CYS A 38 3.04 -17.79 -3.69
N GLU A 39 4.30 -17.88 -4.12
CA GLU A 39 5.11 -16.80 -4.67
C GLU A 39 4.54 -16.24 -5.99
N LEU A 40 3.62 -17.00 -6.61
CA LEU A 40 2.89 -16.59 -7.81
C LEU A 40 1.40 -16.31 -7.54
N GLY A 41 0.95 -16.36 -6.29
CA GLY A 41 -0.41 -16.03 -5.89
C GLY A 41 -1.30 -17.24 -5.57
N GLY A 42 -0.72 -18.43 -5.49
CA GLY A 42 -1.46 -19.66 -5.25
C GLY A 42 -1.86 -19.88 -3.78
N PRO A 43 -2.97 -20.60 -3.53
CA PRO A 43 -3.42 -20.94 -2.19
C PRO A 43 -2.50 -21.92 -1.47
N GLU A 44 -2.36 -21.72 -0.16
CA GLU A 44 -1.65 -22.63 0.75
C GLU A 44 -2.62 -23.45 1.61
N THR A 45 -2.21 -24.67 1.94
CA THR A 45 -2.87 -25.57 2.89
C THR A 45 -1.83 -26.26 3.77
N SER A 46 -2.24 -27.22 4.59
CA SER A 46 -1.32 -28.05 5.37
C SER A 46 -1.65 -29.55 5.28
N ILE A 47 -0.59 -30.35 5.43
CA ILE A 47 -0.63 -31.81 5.41
C ILE A 47 0.27 -32.37 6.49
N ALA A 48 0.18 -33.67 6.76
CA ALA A 48 1.11 -34.36 7.63
C ALA A 48 2.51 -34.40 6.98
N ALA A 49 3.54 -34.08 7.75
CA ALA A 49 4.94 -34.06 7.33
C ALA A 49 5.39 -35.40 6.72
N SER A 50 4.86 -36.51 7.22
CA SER A 50 5.11 -37.87 6.72
C SER A 50 4.68 -38.09 5.27
N ASN A 51 3.75 -37.28 4.75
CA ASN A 51 3.20 -37.41 3.40
C ASN A 51 3.76 -36.37 2.41
N LEU A 52 4.70 -35.52 2.85
CA LEU A 52 5.20 -34.39 2.06
C LEU A 52 5.81 -34.81 0.71
N SER A 53 6.62 -35.86 0.70
CA SER A 53 7.29 -36.33 -0.52
C SER A 53 6.29 -36.86 -1.55
N GLU A 54 5.31 -37.66 -1.11
CA GLU A 54 4.26 -38.22 -1.96
C GLU A 54 3.33 -37.12 -2.49
N TYR A 55 2.94 -36.18 -1.63
CA TYR A 55 2.14 -35.02 -2.01
C TYR A 55 2.81 -34.19 -3.10
N ASN A 56 4.08 -33.83 -2.91
CA ASN A 56 4.82 -33.04 -3.89
C ASN A 56 4.96 -33.77 -5.22
N ALA A 57 5.26 -35.08 -5.20
CA ALA A 57 5.39 -35.87 -6.43
C ALA A 57 4.08 -35.91 -7.25
N GLU A 58 2.94 -36.08 -6.58
CA GLU A 58 1.64 -36.10 -7.27
C GLU A 58 1.22 -34.71 -7.76
N ARG A 59 1.45 -33.68 -6.94
CA ARG A 59 1.23 -32.28 -7.35
C ARG A 59 2.05 -31.96 -8.59
N ASP A 60 3.35 -32.22 -8.58
CA ASP A 60 4.24 -31.91 -9.70
C ASP A 60 3.83 -32.69 -10.97
N ARG A 61 3.41 -33.95 -10.83
CA ARG A 61 2.87 -34.74 -11.94
C ARG A 61 1.58 -34.15 -12.54
N ARG A 62 0.69 -33.64 -11.70
CA ARG A 62 -0.53 -32.94 -12.13
C ARG A 62 -0.18 -31.64 -12.83
N CYS A 63 0.73 -30.87 -12.24
CA CYS A 63 1.11 -29.55 -12.72
C CYS A 63 1.93 -29.57 -14.01
N ALA A 64 2.66 -30.65 -14.28
CA ALA A 64 3.35 -30.85 -15.56
C ALA A 64 2.41 -30.94 -16.79
N LYS A 65 1.10 -31.02 -16.60
CA LYS A 65 0.09 -31.15 -17.67
C LYS A 65 -0.76 -29.90 -17.86
N VAL A 66 -0.57 -28.88 -17.04
CA VAL A 66 -1.36 -27.65 -17.05
C VAL A 66 -0.43 -26.46 -17.15
N ASP A 67 -0.90 -25.42 -17.83
CA ASP A 67 -0.28 -24.10 -17.81
C ASP A 67 -1.12 -23.22 -16.88
N PRO A 68 -0.74 -23.09 -15.59
CA PRO A 68 -1.55 -22.38 -14.61
C PRO A 68 -1.48 -20.87 -14.84
N GLN A 69 -2.65 -20.23 -14.92
CA GLN A 69 -2.75 -18.78 -14.87
C GLN A 69 -2.63 -18.31 -13.42
N CYS A 70 -1.40 -18.00 -13.03
CA CYS A 70 -1.10 -17.46 -11.71
C CYS A 70 -1.36 -15.95 -11.63
N PRO A 71 -1.79 -15.43 -10.47
CA PRO A 71 -1.94 -13.99 -10.24
C PRO A 71 -0.66 -13.15 -10.42
N GLY A 72 0.52 -13.75 -10.29
CA GLY A 72 1.80 -13.11 -10.61
C GLY A 72 2.36 -12.20 -9.52
N TYR A 73 1.93 -12.38 -8.29
CA TYR A 73 2.47 -11.70 -7.10
C TYR A 73 2.71 -12.70 -5.97
N ASP A 74 3.59 -12.34 -5.02
CA ASP A 74 3.86 -13.16 -3.84
C ASP A 74 2.71 -13.05 -2.83
N ALA A 75 1.95 -14.14 -2.70
CA ALA A 75 0.86 -14.30 -1.75
C ALA A 75 1.21 -15.27 -0.61
N CYS A 76 2.48 -15.59 -0.39
CA CYS A 76 2.88 -16.50 0.66
C CYS A 76 2.48 -15.96 2.03
N THR A 77 1.81 -16.82 2.80
CA THR A 77 1.42 -16.54 4.17
C THR A 77 2.37 -17.26 5.10
N ASP A 78 2.70 -16.64 6.23
CA ASP A 78 3.56 -17.28 7.23
C ASP A 78 2.74 -18.10 8.23
N ARG A 79 1.43 -18.27 8.00
CA ARG A 79 0.52 -18.96 8.91
C ARG A 79 1.11 -20.32 9.34
N PRO A 80 1.13 -20.61 10.65
CA PRO A 80 1.62 -21.89 11.12
C PRO A 80 0.63 -22.99 10.78
N ALA A 81 1.17 -24.14 10.37
CA ALA A 81 0.44 -25.39 10.33
C ALA A 81 0.34 -25.95 11.76
N GLN A 82 -0.86 -26.34 12.19
CA GLN A 82 -1.14 -26.83 13.53
C GLN A 82 -2.02 -28.07 13.47
N CYS A 83 -1.94 -28.90 14.51
CA CYS A 83 -2.78 -30.05 14.65
C CYS A 83 -4.08 -29.70 15.37
N GLN A 84 -5.16 -29.52 14.61
CA GLN A 84 -6.46 -29.14 15.13
C GLN A 84 -7.40 -30.35 15.08
N GLY A 85 -7.70 -30.92 16.25
CA GLY A 85 -8.61 -32.07 16.35
C GLY A 85 -8.11 -33.32 15.62
N GLY A 86 -6.79 -33.51 15.55
CA GLY A 86 -6.15 -34.63 14.84
C GLY A 86 -5.98 -34.44 13.34
N VAL A 87 -6.26 -33.23 12.83
CA VAL A 87 -6.12 -32.85 11.42
C VAL A 87 -5.20 -31.63 11.30
N CYS A 88 -4.23 -31.69 10.39
CA CYS A 88 -3.38 -30.58 10.03
C CYS A 88 -4.22 -29.50 9.34
N ALA A 89 -4.19 -28.32 9.94
CA ALA A 89 -4.81 -27.11 9.39
C ALA A 89 -3.84 -25.93 9.53
N LEU A 90 -3.92 -24.97 8.62
CA LEU A 90 -3.32 -23.67 8.84
C LEU A 90 -4.13 -22.92 9.90
N LEU A 91 -3.46 -22.17 10.77
CA LEU A 91 -4.15 -21.32 11.73
C LEU A 91 -5.05 -20.32 10.99
N GLY A 92 -6.34 -20.28 11.33
CA GLY A 92 -7.35 -19.49 10.61
C GLY A 92 -7.89 -20.15 9.33
N GLU A 93 -7.64 -21.44 9.11
CA GLU A 93 -8.31 -22.23 8.08
C GLU A 93 -9.76 -22.58 8.49
N GLY A 94 -10.66 -22.77 7.51
CA GLY A 94 -12.07 -23.07 7.77
C GLY A 94 -12.95 -21.86 8.12
N CYS A 95 -12.38 -20.66 8.08
CA CYS A 95 -13.12 -19.41 8.28
C CYS A 95 -14.06 -19.11 7.11
N ARG A 96 -15.25 -18.59 7.41
CA ARG A 96 -16.19 -18.06 6.40
C ARG A 96 -15.79 -16.63 5.98
N CYS A 97 -14.59 -16.50 5.45
CA CYS A 97 -14.05 -15.25 4.93
C CYS A 97 -14.18 -15.18 3.41
N ALA A 98 -14.24 -13.96 2.87
CA ALA A 98 -14.05 -13.77 1.43
C ALA A 98 -12.63 -14.18 1.04
N ASP A 99 -12.49 -14.72 -0.17
CA ASP A 99 -11.19 -15.04 -0.75
C ASP A 99 -10.58 -13.76 -1.36
N SER A 100 -10.06 -12.90 -0.48
CA SER A 100 -9.50 -11.60 -0.83
C SER A 100 -8.09 -11.47 -0.27
N TRP A 101 -7.12 -11.20 -1.14
CA TRP A 101 -5.74 -10.89 -0.75
C TRP A 101 -5.64 -9.45 -0.22
N SER A 102 -5.69 -9.30 1.10
CA SER A 102 -5.52 -8.05 1.85
C SER A 102 -4.65 -8.34 3.07
N PRO A 103 -3.35 -8.59 2.88
CA PRO A 103 -2.53 -9.21 3.90
C PRO A 103 -2.44 -8.35 5.17
N VAL A 104 -2.26 -8.99 6.30
CA VAL A 104 -2.06 -8.33 7.60
C VAL A 104 -0.99 -9.05 8.42
N CYS A 105 -0.25 -8.28 9.21
CA CYS A 105 0.84 -8.79 10.02
C CYS A 105 0.47 -8.80 11.51
N VAL A 106 0.63 -9.96 12.15
CA VAL A 106 0.33 -10.18 13.57
C VAL A 106 1.62 -10.48 14.35
N SER A 107 1.73 -10.03 15.60
CA SER A 107 3.02 -9.97 16.34
C SER A 107 3.29 -11.13 17.29
N SER A 108 2.26 -11.86 17.74
CA SER A 108 2.44 -12.96 18.69
C SER A 108 1.31 -13.98 18.60
N LEU A 109 1.68 -15.26 18.60
CA LEU A 109 0.78 -16.39 18.70
C LEU A 109 1.05 -17.13 20.01
N PRO A 110 0.03 -17.59 20.73
CA PRO A 110 0.21 -18.51 21.85
C PRO A 110 0.94 -19.78 21.40
N GLY A 111 2.02 -20.16 22.08
CA GLY A 111 2.78 -21.40 21.81
C GLY A 111 3.87 -21.30 20.74
N MET A 112 4.09 -20.11 20.15
CA MET A 112 5.15 -19.86 19.18
C MET A 112 6.33 -19.12 19.81
N PRO A 113 7.53 -19.15 19.19
CA PRO A 113 8.65 -18.31 19.62
C PRO A 113 8.20 -16.85 19.76
N MET A 114 8.52 -16.23 20.90
CA MET A 114 8.17 -14.84 21.12
C MET A 114 8.84 -13.96 20.06
N GLY A 115 8.04 -13.13 19.38
CA GLY A 115 8.54 -12.07 18.51
C GLY A 115 8.74 -12.44 17.04
N THR A 116 8.36 -13.63 16.57
CA THR A 116 8.27 -13.89 15.12
C THR A 116 6.92 -13.41 14.60
N PRO A 117 6.84 -12.43 13.69
CA PRO A 117 5.56 -11.96 13.17
C PRO A 117 5.03 -12.92 12.08
N TRP A 118 3.71 -12.94 11.86
CA TRP A 118 3.07 -13.79 10.85
C TRP A 118 2.14 -13.02 9.91
N THR A 119 2.23 -13.33 8.63
CA THR A 119 1.35 -12.81 7.60
C THR A 119 0.09 -13.66 7.49
N PHE A 120 -1.08 -13.02 7.63
CA PHE A 120 -2.39 -13.58 7.28
C PHE A 120 -2.89 -12.94 5.98
N PRO A 121 -3.66 -13.66 5.15
CA PRO A 121 -4.07 -13.14 3.83
C PRO A 121 -5.22 -12.11 3.92
N SER A 122 -5.92 -12.00 5.06
CA SER A 122 -6.94 -10.98 5.26
C SER A 122 -7.13 -10.63 6.75
N PRO A 123 -7.66 -9.43 7.06
CA PRO A 123 -8.08 -9.09 8.42
C PRO A 123 -9.11 -10.08 8.98
N CYS A 124 -10.01 -10.58 8.13
CA CYS A 124 -11.02 -11.58 8.51
C CYS A 124 -10.37 -12.89 9.00
N GLN A 125 -9.34 -13.37 8.30
CA GLN A 125 -8.67 -14.60 8.70
C GLN A 125 -7.86 -14.44 9.99
N ALA A 126 -7.18 -13.30 10.18
CA ALA A 126 -6.51 -12.99 11.44
C ALA A 126 -7.51 -12.92 12.61
N ALA A 127 -8.62 -12.20 12.44
CA ALA A 127 -9.67 -12.10 13.44
C ALA A 127 -10.33 -13.45 13.76
N CYS A 128 -10.53 -14.29 12.74
CA CYS A 128 -11.06 -15.64 12.92
C CYS A 128 -10.10 -16.55 13.72
N ALA A 129 -8.79 -16.34 13.59
CA ALA A 129 -7.78 -16.96 14.43
C ALA A 129 -7.69 -16.34 15.84
N GLY A 130 -8.50 -15.31 16.14
CA GLY A 130 -8.49 -14.59 17.41
C GLY A 130 -7.32 -13.63 17.58
N LEU A 131 -6.80 -13.10 16.46
CA LEU A 131 -5.59 -12.29 16.43
C LEU A 131 -5.88 -10.89 15.92
N GLU A 132 -5.22 -9.92 16.54
CA GLU A 132 -5.19 -8.53 16.09
C GLU A 132 -3.90 -8.30 15.31
N TYR A 133 -4.02 -7.62 14.17
CA TYR A 133 -2.87 -7.23 13.38
C TYR A 133 -2.38 -5.84 13.80
N PHE A 134 -1.09 -5.58 13.64
CA PHE A 134 -0.49 -4.28 13.93
C PHE A 134 -0.04 -3.54 12.66
N TYR A 135 -0.01 -4.23 11.51
CA TYR A 135 0.36 -3.66 10.23
C TYR A 135 -0.57 -4.22 9.11
N PRO A 136 -1.16 -3.36 8.25
CA PRO A 136 -2.12 -3.74 7.21
C PRO A 136 -1.43 -4.27 5.93
N GLY A 137 -0.44 -5.13 6.12
CA GLY A 137 0.31 -5.77 5.04
C GLY A 137 1.04 -7.02 5.51
N ARG A 138 1.83 -7.63 4.62
CA ARG A 138 2.74 -8.74 4.94
C ARG A 138 3.86 -8.27 5.85
N CYS A 139 4.29 -9.13 6.77
CA CYS A 139 5.27 -8.76 7.78
C CYS A 139 6.64 -8.33 7.22
N ASP A 140 7.08 -8.96 6.13
CA ASP A 140 8.32 -8.66 5.42
C ASP A 140 8.22 -7.44 4.50
N CYS A 141 7.00 -7.01 4.17
CA CYS A 141 6.75 -5.79 3.41
C CYS A 141 6.69 -4.54 4.27
N GLN A 142 6.74 -4.66 5.59
CA GLN A 142 6.79 -3.51 6.47
C GLN A 142 8.07 -2.70 6.18
N ARG A 143 7.89 -1.45 5.75
CA ARG A 143 9.00 -0.53 5.46
C ARG A 143 9.04 0.57 6.50
N ASP A 144 10.26 1.00 6.82
CA ASP A 144 10.50 2.25 7.53
C ASP A 144 11.04 3.26 6.51
N CYS A 145 10.19 4.22 6.12
CA CYS A 145 10.57 5.28 5.21
C CYS A 145 10.87 6.56 5.98
N THR A 146 12.03 7.15 5.72
CA THR A 146 12.46 8.42 6.36
C THR A 146 11.48 9.56 6.10
N VAL A 147 10.79 9.54 4.96
CA VAL A 147 9.76 10.50 4.56
C VAL A 147 8.54 9.69 4.15
N ALA A 148 7.41 9.98 4.79
CA ALA A 148 6.13 9.36 4.44
C ALA A 148 5.70 9.81 3.05
N ASP A 149 5.26 8.86 2.24
CA ASP A 149 4.68 9.07 0.91
C ASP A 149 3.47 8.14 0.77
N PRO A 150 2.36 8.46 1.46
CA PRO A 150 1.25 7.53 1.56
C PRO A 150 0.58 7.28 0.20
N VAL A 151 0.13 6.07 -0.02
CA VAL A 151 -0.70 5.68 -1.18
C VAL A 151 -1.90 4.88 -0.73
N CYS A 152 -3.04 5.11 -1.40
CA CYS A 152 -4.24 4.32 -1.21
C CYS A 152 -4.25 3.19 -2.22
N SER A 153 -4.36 1.96 -1.76
CA SER A 153 -4.24 0.78 -2.60
C SER A 153 -5.58 0.11 -2.90
N SER A 154 -5.55 -0.89 -3.79
CA SER A 154 -6.73 -1.62 -4.30
C SER A 154 -7.53 -2.36 -3.23
N ASN A 155 -6.89 -2.76 -2.12
CA ASN A 155 -7.57 -3.39 -0.99
C ASN A 155 -8.15 -2.37 0.02
N GLY A 156 -8.00 -1.07 -0.23
CA GLY A 156 -8.45 -0.01 0.67
C GLY A 156 -7.50 0.28 1.84
N ALA A 157 -6.32 -0.33 1.89
CA ALA A 157 -5.29 -0.02 2.86
C ALA A 157 -4.41 1.15 2.40
N THR A 158 -4.05 2.00 3.36
CA THR A 158 -3.02 3.04 3.21
C THR A 158 -1.64 2.42 3.46
N TYR A 159 -0.75 2.51 2.48
CA TYR A 159 0.67 2.18 2.63
C TYR A 159 1.48 3.47 2.71
N THR A 160 2.14 3.70 3.85
CA THR A 160 2.79 4.98 4.18
C THR A 160 4.11 5.23 3.45
N CYS A 161 4.71 4.18 2.90
CA CYS A 161 6.00 4.19 2.23
C CYS A 161 5.87 4.00 0.71
N GLY A 162 4.75 4.45 0.14
CA GLY A 162 4.56 4.63 -1.28
C GLY A 162 4.27 3.35 -2.06
N THR A 163 4.31 3.49 -3.38
CA THR A 163 3.99 2.42 -4.34
C THR A 163 4.80 1.15 -4.11
N ALA A 164 6.07 1.27 -3.75
CA ALA A 164 6.93 0.11 -3.52
C ALA A 164 6.51 -0.73 -2.30
N GLU A 165 5.86 -0.12 -1.30
CA GLU A 165 5.25 -0.86 -0.19
C GLU A 165 3.95 -1.54 -0.64
N ALA A 166 3.08 -0.83 -1.39
CA ALA A 166 1.86 -1.39 -1.94
C ALA A 166 2.13 -2.60 -2.87
N GLU A 167 3.10 -2.48 -3.77
CA GLU A 167 3.52 -3.53 -4.70
C GLU A 167 4.06 -4.76 -3.96
N CYS A 168 4.86 -4.57 -2.90
CA CYS A 168 5.32 -5.69 -2.06
C CYS A 168 4.14 -6.47 -1.47
N ASN A 169 3.07 -5.77 -1.11
CA ASN A 169 1.83 -6.36 -0.59
C ASN A 169 0.92 -6.94 -1.69
N GLY A 170 1.35 -6.94 -2.96
CA GLY A 170 0.55 -7.39 -4.09
C GLY A 170 -0.63 -6.48 -4.40
N GLN A 171 -0.53 -5.19 -4.07
CA GLN A 171 -1.61 -4.22 -4.22
C GLN A 171 -1.29 -3.18 -5.29
N ALA A 172 -2.26 -2.92 -6.16
CA ALA A 172 -2.17 -1.80 -7.09
C ALA A 172 -2.50 -0.50 -6.35
N VAL A 173 -1.80 0.59 -6.67
CA VAL A 173 -2.14 1.93 -6.16
C VAL A 173 -3.38 2.44 -6.91
N ARG A 174 -4.39 2.90 -6.17
CA ARG A 174 -5.57 3.59 -6.69
C ARG A 174 -5.29 5.07 -6.88
N TYR A 175 -4.76 5.72 -5.85
CA TYR A 175 -4.40 7.14 -5.87
C TYR A 175 -3.31 7.47 -4.85
N PRO A 176 -2.51 8.53 -5.08
CA PRO A 176 -1.57 9.03 -4.07
C PRO A 176 -2.32 9.60 -2.87
N GLY A 177 -1.75 9.47 -1.68
CA GLY A 177 -2.37 9.87 -0.43
C GLY A 177 -2.91 8.72 0.40
N GLU A 178 -3.44 9.04 1.58
CA GLU A 178 -4.12 8.05 2.43
C GLU A 178 -5.51 7.71 1.86
N CYS A 179 -5.96 6.47 2.07
CA CYS A 179 -7.33 6.10 1.75
C CYS A 179 -8.32 6.91 2.60
N SER A 180 -9.32 7.49 1.95
CA SER A 180 -10.41 8.17 2.64
C SER A 180 -11.70 8.11 1.83
N ALA A 181 -12.84 8.13 2.52
CA ALA A 181 -14.15 8.18 1.86
C ALA A 181 -14.32 9.42 0.97
N ALA A 182 -13.65 10.52 1.29
CA ALA A 182 -13.65 11.73 0.47
C ALA A 182 -12.86 11.52 -0.84
N CYS A 183 -11.69 10.89 -0.77
CA CYS A 183 -10.87 10.59 -1.95
C CYS A 183 -11.45 9.47 -2.82
N ASP A 184 -12.11 8.47 -2.21
CA ASP A 184 -12.84 7.43 -2.95
C ASP A 184 -13.98 8.03 -3.80
N ALA A 185 -14.60 9.13 -3.35
CA ALA A 185 -15.59 9.85 -4.15
C ALA A 185 -14.96 10.52 -5.38
N CYS A 186 -13.73 11.03 -5.29
CA CYS A 186 -13.00 11.56 -6.44
C CYS A 186 -12.73 10.46 -7.48
N GLU A 187 -12.26 9.29 -7.03
CA GLU A 187 -12.01 8.12 -7.88
C GLU A 187 -13.28 7.63 -8.58
N ALA A 188 -14.40 7.53 -7.85
CA ALA A 188 -15.68 7.05 -8.38
C ALA A 188 -16.24 7.94 -9.52
N LEU A 189 -15.86 9.22 -9.56
CA LEU A 189 -16.25 10.13 -10.64
C LEU A 189 -15.42 9.93 -11.92
N ALA A 190 -14.38 9.10 -11.90
CA ALA A 190 -13.48 8.81 -13.03
C ALA A 190 -13.01 10.09 -13.74
N ARG A 191 -12.59 11.08 -12.94
CA ARG A 191 -12.19 12.40 -13.45
C ARG A 191 -10.96 12.26 -14.36
N PRO A 192 -10.87 13.03 -15.46
CA PRO A 192 -9.69 13.00 -16.32
C PRO A 192 -8.47 13.57 -15.59
N TRP A 193 -7.28 13.10 -15.94
CA TRP A 193 -6.02 13.65 -15.46
C TRP A 193 -5.93 15.15 -15.73
N ARG A 194 -5.91 15.95 -14.66
CA ARG A 194 -5.84 17.41 -14.66
C ARG A 194 -5.03 17.84 -13.44
N PRO A 195 -3.70 17.64 -13.48
CA PRO A 195 -2.90 17.61 -12.29
C PRO A 195 -2.91 18.95 -11.56
N ALA A 196 -2.64 18.91 -10.27
CA ALA A 196 -2.53 20.08 -9.41
C ALA A 196 -1.31 19.93 -8.50
N CYS A 197 -0.54 20.99 -8.33
CA CYS A 197 0.56 21.01 -7.38
C CYS A 197 0.04 21.44 -6.01
N GLY A 198 0.05 20.52 -5.04
CA GLY A 198 -0.38 20.78 -3.66
C GLY A 198 0.61 21.63 -2.87
N ALA A 199 0.17 22.15 -1.72
CA ALA A 199 1.00 22.93 -0.79
C ALA A 199 2.10 22.09 -0.12
N ASP A 200 1.96 20.76 -0.15
CA ASP A 200 2.99 19.79 0.24
C ASP A 200 3.98 19.48 -0.89
N PHE A 201 3.86 20.16 -2.04
CA PHE A 201 4.69 19.99 -3.23
C PHE A 201 4.62 18.60 -3.84
N ARG A 202 3.45 17.96 -3.72
CA ARG A 202 3.08 16.75 -4.45
C ARG A 202 2.16 17.06 -5.62
N THR A 203 2.35 16.33 -6.71
CA THR A 203 1.45 16.32 -7.86
C THR A 203 0.26 15.43 -7.55
N TYR A 204 -0.93 16.02 -7.50
CA TYR A 204 -2.20 15.30 -7.40
C TYR A 204 -2.78 15.07 -8.80
N PRO A 205 -3.47 13.95 -9.06
CA PRO A 205 -4.10 13.67 -10.35
C PRO A 205 -5.09 14.74 -10.78
N ASP A 206 -5.76 15.34 -9.79
CA ASP A 206 -6.57 16.53 -9.93
C ASP A 206 -6.78 17.27 -8.60
N VAL A 207 -7.44 18.42 -8.66
CA VAL A 207 -7.78 19.25 -7.49
C VAL A 207 -8.66 18.55 -6.45
N CYS A 208 -9.51 17.59 -6.83
CA CYS A 208 -10.35 16.85 -5.87
C CYS A 208 -9.47 15.96 -4.98
N PHE A 209 -8.43 15.34 -5.54
CA PHE A 209 -7.50 14.53 -4.76
C PHE A 209 -6.65 15.38 -3.79
N ALA A 210 -6.29 16.61 -4.17
CA ALA A 210 -5.62 17.55 -3.27
C ALA A 210 -6.58 17.98 -2.13
N GLU A 211 -7.80 18.39 -2.48
CA GLU A 211 -8.82 18.84 -1.53
C GLU A 211 -9.26 17.75 -0.55
N CYS A 212 -9.46 16.51 -1.01
CA CYS A 212 -9.87 15.40 -0.15
C CYS A 212 -8.79 15.05 0.89
N GLN A 213 -7.53 15.41 0.61
CA GLN A 213 -6.39 15.28 1.51
C GLN A 213 -6.08 16.56 2.27
N SER A 214 -6.98 17.54 2.21
CA SER A 214 -6.82 18.86 2.84
C SER A 214 -5.53 19.57 2.43
N GLN A 215 -5.09 19.38 1.18
CA GLN A 215 -3.94 20.06 0.59
C GLN A 215 -4.43 21.23 -0.26
N PRO A 216 -4.16 22.49 0.14
CA PRO A 216 -4.34 23.64 -0.74
C PRO A 216 -3.51 23.46 -2.02
N VAL A 217 -3.97 24.02 -3.14
CA VAL A 217 -3.28 23.92 -4.43
C VAL A 217 -2.54 25.22 -4.72
N TRP A 218 -1.25 25.14 -5.02
CA TRP A 218 -0.44 26.31 -5.43
C TRP A 218 -0.75 26.74 -6.85
N HIS A 219 -0.86 25.78 -7.77
CA HIS A 219 -1.18 26.02 -9.17
C HIS A 219 -1.74 24.76 -9.82
N HIS A 220 -2.45 24.97 -10.91
CA HIS A 220 -2.81 23.89 -11.84
C HIS A 220 -1.58 23.39 -12.59
N GLY A 221 -1.58 22.12 -12.97
CA GLY A 221 -0.42 21.43 -13.53
C GLY A 221 0.30 20.57 -12.49
N GLU A 222 1.27 19.79 -12.97
CA GLU A 222 2.18 19.04 -12.09
C GLU A 222 3.16 20.00 -11.41
N CYS A 223 3.63 19.66 -10.21
CA CYS A 223 4.71 20.41 -9.59
C CYS A 223 5.96 20.40 -10.48
N LEU A 224 6.63 21.54 -10.57
CA LEU A 224 7.89 21.67 -11.28
C LEU A 224 9.04 21.05 -10.46
N PRO A 225 10.08 20.51 -11.11
CA PRO A 225 11.26 20.03 -10.42
C PRO A 225 11.88 21.11 -9.52
N GLY A 226 12.01 20.80 -8.23
CA GLY A 226 12.57 21.73 -7.24
C GLY A 226 11.57 22.64 -6.53
N GLU A 227 10.29 22.58 -6.88
CA GLU A 227 9.25 23.23 -6.06
C GLU A 227 9.21 22.64 -4.65
N GLY A 228 9.05 23.52 -3.67
CA GLY A 228 9.11 23.16 -2.25
C GLY A 228 10.51 23.03 -1.67
N GLU A 229 11.56 23.09 -2.50
CA GLU A 229 12.91 23.12 -1.97
C GLU A 229 13.16 24.37 -1.13
N ARG A 230 13.97 24.20 -0.08
CA ARG A 230 14.43 25.34 0.72
C ARG A 230 15.37 26.22 -0.10
N CYS A 231 15.13 27.52 -0.05
CA CYS A 231 15.95 28.58 -0.63
C CYS A 231 16.19 29.71 0.39
N GLY A 232 16.92 30.75 0.00
CA GLY A 232 17.19 31.92 0.83
C GLY A 232 18.14 31.62 2.00
N GLY A 233 17.85 32.20 3.17
CA GLY A 233 18.69 32.07 4.35
C GLY A 233 19.97 32.94 4.33
N LEU A 234 20.81 32.81 5.36
CA LEU A 234 22.10 33.52 5.49
C LEU A 234 23.05 33.32 4.29
N VAL A 235 22.95 32.17 3.63
CA VAL A 235 23.79 31.81 2.47
C VAL A 235 23.16 32.21 1.13
N ALA A 236 21.97 32.81 1.14
CA ALA A 236 21.21 33.17 -0.06
C ALA A 236 21.12 31.99 -1.06
N LYS A 237 20.72 30.80 -0.59
CA LYS A 237 20.63 29.60 -1.43
C LYS A 237 19.61 29.87 -2.56
N PRO A 238 19.99 29.81 -3.84
CA PRO A 238 19.05 29.98 -4.94
C PRO A 238 18.14 28.76 -5.08
N CYS A 239 17.06 28.91 -5.83
CA CYS A 239 16.29 27.76 -6.29
C CYS A 239 17.10 26.94 -7.29
N PRO A 240 16.88 25.61 -7.35
CA PRO A 240 17.64 24.72 -8.24
C PRO A 240 17.32 24.96 -9.72
N ASP A 241 16.13 25.47 -10.03
CA ASP A 241 15.68 25.83 -11.37
C ASP A 241 15.45 27.36 -11.46
N GLU A 242 15.89 27.97 -12.57
CA GLU A 242 15.77 29.40 -12.83
C GLU A 242 14.32 29.83 -13.12
N ALA A 243 13.44 28.89 -13.47
CA ALA A 243 12.01 29.11 -13.60
C ALA A 243 11.31 29.32 -12.25
N LEU A 244 11.97 28.99 -11.13
CA LEU A 244 11.42 29.12 -9.78
C LEU A 244 11.95 30.37 -9.09
N PHE A 245 11.10 30.98 -8.27
CA PHE A 245 11.50 32.07 -7.39
C PHE A 245 11.45 31.62 -5.93
N CYS A 246 12.26 32.27 -5.09
CA CYS A 246 12.28 32.01 -3.66
C CYS A 246 11.26 32.91 -2.94
N ILE A 247 10.15 32.34 -2.48
CA ILE A 247 9.20 33.08 -1.63
C ILE A 247 9.68 33.05 -0.18
N ASN A 248 9.69 34.21 0.47
CA ASN A 248 9.95 34.32 1.91
C ASN A 248 8.64 34.58 2.65
N LEU A 249 8.12 33.55 3.33
CA LEU A 249 6.87 33.63 4.08
C LEU A 249 6.96 34.48 5.37
N ARG A 250 8.14 35.03 5.68
CA ARG A 250 8.34 36.00 6.78
C ARG A 250 8.81 37.36 6.22
N PRO A 251 7.87 38.26 5.91
CA PRO A 251 8.18 39.59 5.41
C PRO A 251 9.12 40.34 6.35
N GLY A 252 10.15 40.98 5.81
CA GLY A 252 11.14 41.76 6.59
C GLY A 252 12.28 40.95 7.20
N CYS A 253 12.29 39.62 7.04
CA CYS A 253 13.39 38.76 7.50
C CYS A 253 14.35 38.46 6.33
N MET A 254 15.45 39.22 6.23
CA MET A 254 16.38 39.15 5.09
C MET A 254 17.20 37.85 5.04
N ASP A 255 17.36 37.17 6.18
CA ASP A 255 18.11 35.92 6.35
C ASP A 255 17.22 34.71 6.68
N CYS A 256 15.90 34.83 6.52
CA CYS A 256 14.99 33.71 6.68
C CYS A 256 15.07 32.73 5.49
N PRO A 257 14.95 31.42 5.74
CA PRO A 257 14.75 30.46 4.67
C PRO A 257 13.38 30.69 4.01
N GLY A 258 13.33 30.50 2.71
CA GLY A 258 12.12 30.48 1.89
C GLY A 258 11.87 29.11 1.27
N VAL A 259 10.86 29.06 0.41
CA VAL A 259 10.55 27.89 -0.43
C VAL A 259 10.54 28.29 -1.91
N CYS A 260 10.98 27.39 -2.78
CA CYS A 260 10.95 27.58 -4.23
C CYS A 260 9.55 27.34 -4.79
N LEU A 261 9.05 28.29 -5.57
CA LEU A 261 7.72 28.26 -6.18
C LEU A 261 7.75 28.74 -7.63
N SER A 262 6.80 28.26 -8.44
CA SER A 262 6.49 28.84 -9.74
C SER A 262 5.99 30.29 -9.60
N PRO A 263 6.57 31.27 -10.32
CA PRO A 263 6.12 32.66 -10.30
C PRO A 263 4.64 32.82 -10.68
N GLY A 264 3.93 33.63 -9.92
CA GLY A 264 2.50 33.88 -10.10
C GLY A 264 1.58 32.84 -9.49
N SER A 265 2.10 31.72 -8.96
CA SER A 265 1.29 30.70 -8.27
C SER A 265 0.83 31.19 -6.88
N CYS A 266 -0.35 30.78 -6.44
CA CYS A 266 -0.86 31.17 -5.12
C CYS A 266 -1.97 30.22 -4.64
N TYR A 267 -2.13 30.11 -3.32
CA TYR A 267 -3.37 29.59 -2.73
C TYR A 267 -4.04 30.59 -1.76
N GLU A 268 -3.39 31.72 -1.50
CA GLU A 268 -3.89 32.82 -0.65
C GLU A 268 -3.37 34.16 -1.21
N ASN A 269 -4.11 35.25 -0.98
CA ASN A 269 -3.78 36.59 -1.50
C ASN A 269 -2.40 37.08 -1.02
N SER A 270 -2.03 36.82 0.24
CA SER A 270 -0.74 37.25 0.79
C SER A 270 0.44 36.66 0.06
N HIS A 271 0.28 35.53 -0.64
CA HIS A 271 1.38 34.97 -1.43
C HIS A 271 1.75 35.87 -2.61
N CYS A 272 0.78 36.55 -3.22
CA CYS A 272 1.02 37.41 -4.38
C CYS A 272 1.84 38.66 -4.01
N ASP A 273 1.61 39.21 -2.81
CA ASP A 273 2.34 40.39 -2.32
C ASP A 273 3.83 40.10 -2.05
N LEU A 274 4.21 38.83 -1.94
CA LEU A 274 5.58 38.38 -1.65
C LEU A 274 6.37 38.00 -2.91
N GLN A 275 5.77 38.14 -4.08
CA GLN A 275 6.36 37.74 -5.35
C GLN A 275 6.86 38.95 -6.13
N PRO A 276 7.87 38.77 -7.00
CA PRO A 276 8.36 39.82 -7.88
C PRO A 276 7.45 40.00 -9.11
N LEU A 277 6.15 40.27 -8.89
CA LEU A 277 5.17 40.46 -9.98
C LEU A 277 5.02 41.93 -10.34
N GLU A 278 4.79 42.21 -11.63
CA GLU A 278 4.59 43.58 -12.12
C GLU A 278 3.14 44.04 -11.93
N PRO A 279 2.89 45.17 -11.23
CA PRO A 279 1.57 45.77 -11.11
C PRO A 279 0.97 46.15 -12.47
N GLY A 280 -0.37 46.08 -12.59
CA GLY A 280 -1.08 46.60 -13.75
C GLY A 280 -1.13 48.13 -13.79
N GLU A 281 -1.62 48.68 -14.91
CA GLU A 281 -1.60 50.13 -15.21
C GLU A 281 -2.55 50.97 -14.34
N CYS A 282 -3.48 50.33 -13.65
CA CYS A 282 -4.49 50.95 -12.79
C CYS A 282 -4.09 50.87 -11.32
N LYS A 283 -4.68 51.75 -10.49
CA LYS A 283 -4.59 51.61 -9.03
C LYS A 283 -5.30 50.31 -8.63
N GLY A 284 -4.60 49.43 -7.91
CA GLY A 284 -5.09 48.08 -7.63
C GLY A 284 -4.22 47.32 -6.64
N SER A 285 -4.51 46.02 -6.51
CA SER A 285 -3.74 45.06 -5.70
C SER A 285 -3.76 43.69 -6.37
N PHE A 286 -2.80 42.82 -6.02
CA PHE A 286 -2.87 41.43 -6.45
C PHE A 286 -3.92 40.66 -5.66
N GLU A 287 -4.66 39.81 -6.36
CA GLU A 287 -5.60 38.85 -5.78
C GLU A 287 -5.28 37.46 -6.31
N CYS A 288 -5.35 36.47 -5.43
CA CYS A 288 -5.21 35.07 -5.82
C CYS A 288 -6.54 34.59 -6.42
N GLN A 289 -6.56 34.37 -7.72
CA GLN A 289 -7.74 33.92 -8.46
C GLN A 289 -7.37 32.67 -9.27
N ASP A 290 -8.08 31.57 -9.02
CA ASP A 290 -7.83 30.27 -9.69
C ASP A 290 -6.36 29.84 -9.64
N HIS A 291 -5.77 29.94 -8.44
CA HIS A 291 -4.38 29.60 -8.16
C HIS A 291 -3.33 30.43 -8.91
N SER A 292 -3.74 31.59 -9.42
CA SER A 292 -2.86 32.54 -10.12
C SER A 292 -3.01 33.95 -9.52
N CYS A 293 -1.90 34.65 -9.38
CA CYS A 293 -1.88 36.04 -8.94
C CYS A 293 -2.31 36.96 -10.07
N VAL A 294 -3.48 37.59 -9.93
CA VAL A 294 -4.08 38.49 -10.91
C VAL A 294 -4.12 39.91 -10.34
N TRP A 295 -3.72 40.91 -11.13
CA TRP A 295 -3.83 42.32 -10.73
C TRP A 295 -5.28 42.81 -10.86
N ALA A 296 -5.92 43.13 -9.74
CA ALA A 296 -7.29 43.64 -9.70
C ALA A 296 -7.29 45.17 -9.56
N CYS A 297 -7.87 45.86 -10.54
CA CYS A 297 -8.10 47.31 -10.49
C CYS A 297 -9.19 47.66 -9.45
N GLN A 298 -8.96 48.72 -8.69
CA GLN A 298 -9.89 49.27 -7.67
C GLN A 298 -10.60 50.54 -8.16
#